data_AF-A0A7L7KZW8-F1
#
_entry.id   AF-A0A7L7KZW8-F1
#
_cell.length_a   1.000
_cell.length_b   1.000
_cell.length_c   1.000
_cell.angle_alpha   90.00
_cell.angle_beta   90.00
_cell.angle_gamma   90.00
#
_symmetry.space_group_name_H-M   'P 1'
#
loop_
_entity.id
_entity.type
_entity.pdbx_description
1 polymer ?
#
loop_
_entity_poly.entity_id
_entity_poly.type
_entity_poly.pdbx_seq_one_letter_code
_entity_poly.pdbx_strand_id
1 'polypeptide(L)'
;MNLSSGRVSQLISSLEEKGYIKTQKIYSKKNPKQVEKRYMYPVRKLNRGVVNKLKDPTKFSKGGYLENDKGSVLVLDNKKHSNKNIVEQARPTPPYKQVIDYLNQKANKHFRYAETSKKHIRARWNEGYQLDDFKKVIDIKCVDWLVDPKMNEYLRPSTLFGAKFESYLNSKPRKKKNGYQKSHIETATNWDEVKAEEVPENSQELQERLAKMRGRKNATN
;
A
#
# COMPACT_ATOMS: atom_id res chain seq x y z
N MET A 1 3.65 28.30 0.75
CA MET A 1 2.58 29.28 0.47
C MET A 1 3.10 30.67 0.74
N ASN A 2 3.60 31.39 -0.27
CA ASN A 2 3.86 32.82 -0.13
C ASN A 2 2.66 33.57 -0.71
N LEU A 3 1.55 33.56 0.03
CA LEU A 3 0.48 34.52 -0.26
C LEU A 3 1.07 35.92 -0.04
N SER A 4 0.96 36.80 -1.03
CA SER A 4 1.42 38.18 -0.88
C SER A 4 0.71 38.83 0.31
N SER A 5 1.40 39.72 1.02
CA SER A 5 0.83 40.45 2.17
C SER A 5 -0.45 41.19 1.79
N GLY A 6 -0.52 41.70 0.55
CA GLY A 6 -1.72 42.27 -0.05
C GLY A 6 -2.86 41.26 -0.17
N ARG A 7 -2.59 40.04 -0.66
CA ARG A 7 -3.61 38.99 -0.82
C ARG A 7 -4.16 38.51 0.52
N VAL A 8 -3.28 38.33 1.51
CA VAL A 8 -3.70 38.01 2.88
C VAL A 8 -4.61 39.10 3.43
N SER A 9 -4.27 40.38 3.22
CA SER A 9 -5.10 41.48 3.68
C SER A 9 -6.48 41.52 3.02
N GLN A 10 -6.58 41.21 1.72
CA GLN A 10 -7.86 41.13 1.01
C GLN A 10 -8.74 40.00 1.54
N LEU A 11 -8.17 38.81 1.77
CA LEU A 11 -8.90 37.67 2.30
C LEU A 11 -9.44 37.96 3.70
N ILE A 12 -8.62 38.57 4.56
CA ILE A 12 -9.03 38.98 5.91
C ILE A 12 -10.21 39.97 5.85
N SER A 13 -10.13 41.00 5.00
CA SER A 13 -11.24 41.95 4.83
C SER A 13 -12.52 41.26 4.36
N SER A 14 -12.43 40.33 3.39
CA SER A 14 -13.60 39.61 2.88
C SER A 14 -14.25 38.72 3.94
N LEU A 15 -13.45 38.09 4.81
CA LEU A 15 -13.97 37.28 5.91
C LEU A 15 -14.63 38.13 7.00
N GLU A 16 -14.11 39.33 7.24
CA GLU A 16 -14.69 40.30 8.16
C GLU A 16 -16.02 40.87 7.65
N GLU A 17 -16.09 41.28 6.38
CA GLU A 17 -17.32 41.73 5.72
C GLU A 17 -18.42 40.66 5.73
N LYS A 18 -18.03 39.41 5.54
CA LYS A 18 -18.96 38.27 5.59
C LYS A 18 -19.35 37.87 7.02
N GLY A 19 -18.77 38.51 8.04
CA GLY A 19 -19.09 38.28 9.45
C GLY A 19 -18.54 36.99 10.04
N TYR A 20 -17.56 36.35 9.40
CA TYR A 20 -16.93 35.12 9.91
C TYR A 20 -15.89 35.43 10.99
N ILE A 21 -15.18 36.54 10.85
CA ILE A 21 -14.14 36.99 11.77
C ILE A 21 -14.35 38.46 12.12
N LYS A 22 -13.83 38.89 13.26
CA LYS A 22 -13.70 40.30 13.63
C LYS A 22 -12.22 40.64 13.72
N THR A 23 -11.81 41.78 13.17
CA THR A 23 -10.41 42.21 13.22
C THR A 23 -10.24 43.51 13.99
N GLN A 24 -9.13 43.62 14.70
CA GLN A 24 -8.74 44.85 15.40
C GLN A 24 -7.30 45.18 15.02
N LYS A 25 -7.09 46.35 14.42
CA LYS A 25 -5.78 46.84 13.98
C LYS A 25 -5.23 47.82 15.01
N ILE A 26 -3.97 47.64 15.39
CA ILE A 26 -3.20 48.57 16.21
C ILE A 26 -2.15 49.20 15.32
N TYR A 27 -2.19 50.52 15.21
CA TYR A 27 -1.28 51.31 14.38
C TYR A 27 -0.09 51.80 15.19
N SER A 28 1.03 52.06 14.52
CA SER A 28 2.23 52.61 15.17
C SER A 28 1.99 54.03 15.67
N LYS A 29 2.49 54.34 16.88
CA LYS A 29 2.49 55.71 17.41
C LYS A 29 3.35 56.67 16.57
N LYS A 30 4.37 56.15 15.85
CA LYS A 30 5.29 56.95 15.02
C LYS A 30 4.81 57.11 13.58
N ASN A 31 4.05 56.15 13.05
CA ASN A 31 3.48 56.20 11.70
C ASN A 31 2.04 55.63 11.70
N PRO A 32 1.01 56.50 11.65
CA PRO A 32 -0.38 56.06 11.77
C PRO A 32 -0.87 55.23 10.57
N LYS A 33 -0.13 55.20 9.45
CA LYS A 33 -0.44 54.34 8.29
C LYS A 33 0.12 52.93 8.44
N GLN A 34 1.04 52.69 9.37
CA GLN A 34 1.65 51.38 9.59
C GLN A 34 0.89 50.61 10.67
N VAL A 35 0.46 49.40 10.32
CA VAL A 35 -0.16 48.48 11.28
C VAL A 35 0.92 47.69 12.01
N GLU A 36 1.06 47.90 13.31
CA GLU A 36 2.02 47.16 14.15
C GLU A 36 1.48 45.79 14.56
N LYS A 37 0.20 45.71 14.93
CA LYS A 37 -0.44 44.45 15.36
C LYS A 37 -1.85 44.33 14.81
N ARG A 38 -2.27 43.11 14.50
CA ARG A 38 -3.65 42.78 14.13
C ARG A 38 -4.12 41.61 14.98
N TYR A 39 -5.21 41.80 15.71
CA TYR A 39 -5.92 40.73 16.41
C TYR A 39 -7.11 40.28 15.57
N MET A 40 -7.29 38.97 15.43
CA MET A 40 -8.40 38.37 14.68
C MET A 40 -9.15 37.43 15.61
N TYR A 41 -10.47 37.58 15.67
CA TYR A 41 -11.34 36.81 16.55
C TYR A 41 -12.39 36.08 15.71
N PRO A 42 -12.58 34.76 15.89
CA PRO A 42 -13.69 34.05 15.25
C PRO A 42 -15.02 34.52 15.85
N VAL A 43 -16.02 34.75 14.99
CA VAL A 43 -17.35 35.16 15.44
C VAL A 43 -18.17 33.91 15.79
N ARG A 44 -18.63 33.81 17.05
CA ARG A 44 -19.32 32.61 17.59
C ARG A 44 -20.79 32.48 17.14
N LYS A 45 -21.43 33.58 16.76
CA LYS A 45 -22.80 33.61 16.24
C LYS A 45 -22.79 34.36 14.91
N LEU A 46 -22.96 33.63 13.82
CA LEU A 46 -23.16 34.25 12.50
C LEU A 46 -24.54 34.92 12.50
N ASN A 47 -24.59 36.24 12.33
CA ASN A 47 -25.85 37.00 12.26
C ASN A 47 -26.77 36.54 11.11
N ARG A 48 -26.25 35.77 10.14
CA ARG A 48 -27.00 35.19 9.01
C ARG A 48 -27.54 33.78 9.25
N GLY A 49 -27.46 33.25 10.47
CA GLY A 49 -27.76 31.83 10.72
C GLY A 49 -26.77 30.93 9.98
N VAL A 50 -26.65 29.67 10.41
CA VAL A 50 -25.95 28.68 9.59
C VAL A 50 -26.88 28.35 8.43
N VAL A 51 -26.61 28.89 7.24
CA VAL A 51 -27.38 28.54 6.04
C VAL A 51 -27.00 27.11 5.65
N ASN A 52 -27.56 26.11 6.34
CA ASN A 52 -27.41 24.68 6.06
C ASN A 52 -28.16 24.23 4.79
N LYS A 53 -28.43 25.16 3.87
CA LYS A 53 -28.90 24.87 2.53
C LYS A 53 -27.80 25.28 1.56
N LEU A 54 -26.77 24.43 1.39
CA LEU A 54 -26.11 24.34 0.09
C LEU A 54 -27.13 23.72 -0.86
N LYS A 55 -28.07 24.53 -1.36
CA LYS A 55 -28.82 24.18 -2.56
C LYS A 55 -27.98 24.65 -3.73
N ASP A 56 -27.41 23.66 -4.39
CA ASP A 56 -26.57 23.71 -5.59
C ASP A 56 -25.22 24.42 -5.42
N PRO A 57 -24.14 23.91 -6.07
CA PRO A 57 -22.90 24.68 -6.20
C PRO A 57 -23.27 26.01 -6.83
N THR A 58 -22.93 27.12 -6.16
CA THR A 58 -23.24 28.48 -6.60
C THR A 58 -22.82 28.67 -8.06
N LYS A 59 -23.78 28.58 -8.99
CA LYS A 59 -23.58 28.81 -10.43
C LYS A 59 -23.35 30.30 -10.77
N PHE A 60 -23.22 31.16 -9.76
CA PHE A 60 -23.03 32.59 -9.89
C PHE A 60 -21.97 33.14 -8.90
N SER A 61 -20.80 32.49 -8.77
CA SER A 61 -19.63 33.27 -8.38
C SER A 61 -19.32 34.20 -9.55
N LYS A 62 -19.64 35.48 -9.37
CA LYS A 62 -19.28 36.54 -10.30
C LYS A 62 -17.75 36.63 -10.34
N GLY A 63 -17.14 35.87 -11.25
CA GLY A 63 -15.70 35.77 -11.46
C GLY A 63 -14.96 34.96 -10.39
N GLY A 64 -14.34 33.85 -10.81
CA GLY A 64 -13.12 33.39 -10.13
C GLY A 64 -12.13 34.55 -10.10
N TYR A 65 -11.53 34.82 -8.94
CA TYR A 65 -10.53 35.87 -8.81
C TYR A 65 -9.36 35.52 -9.74
N LEU A 66 -9.22 36.30 -10.82
CA LEU A 66 -8.41 36.05 -12.03
C LEU A 66 -7.11 35.26 -11.77
N GLU A 67 -7.01 34.14 -12.50
CA GLU A 67 -5.83 33.31 -12.70
C GLU A 67 -4.76 34.12 -13.42
N ASN A 68 -3.67 34.44 -12.74
CA ASN A 68 -2.43 34.81 -13.42
C ASN A 68 -1.18 34.40 -12.63
N ASP A 69 -1.26 33.28 -11.90
CA ASP A 69 -0.08 32.70 -11.25
C ASP A 69 0.36 31.46 -12.04
N LYS A 70 1.28 31.68 -12.99
CA LYS A 70 2.01 30.60 -13.63
C LYS A 70 3.01 30.02 -12.63
N GLY A 71 2.60 28.94 -11.99
CA GLY A 71 3.48 27.96 -11.38
C GLY A 71 3.78 28.17 -9.89
N SER A 72 3.34 27.21 -9.08
CA SER A 72 4.30 26.38 -8.35
C SER A 72 3.63 25.12 -7.82
N VAL A 73 4.22 24.00 -8.20
CA VAL A 73 3.95 22.64 -7.71
C VAL A 73 3.97 22.62 -6.18
N LEU A 74 2.98 21.98 -5.57
CA LEU A 74 2.94 21.71 -4.13
C LEU A 74 4.05 20.70 -3.74
N VAL A 75 5.26 21.19 -3.50
CA VAL A 75 6.25 20.45 -2.70
C VAL A 75 5.96 20.78 -1.23
N LEU A 76 5.27 19.87 -0.56
CA LEU A 76 5.05 19.91 0.89
C LEU A 76 6.32 19.42 1.61
N ASP A 77 7.34 20.27 1.71
CA ASP A 77 8.42 20.09 2.68
C ASP A 77 8.06 20.77 4.00
N ASN A 78 7.40 20.02 4.88
CA ASN A 78 7.08 20.44 6.24
C ASN A 78 8.35 20.41 7.12
N LYS A 79 9.13 21.49 7.09
CA LYS A 79 10.12 21.75 8.15
C LYS A 79 9.41 22.34 9.37
N LYS A 80 9.44 21.57 10.45
CA LYS A 80 8.88 21.79 11.79
C LYS A 80 8.95 23.27 12.27
N HIS A 81 7.78 23.86 12.53
CA HIS A 81 7.60 24.77 13.67
C HIS A 81 6.42 24.26 14.51
N SER A 82 6.75 23.81 15.72
CA SER A 82 5.80 23.22 16.67
C SER A 82 5.06 24.34 17.40
N ASN A 83 3.79 24.55 17.08
CA ASN A 83 2.85 25.30 17.93
C ASN A 83 1.95 24.30 18.65
N LYS A 84 2.28 24.04 19.92
CA LYS A 84 1.64 23.07 20.82
C LYS A 84 0.31 23.59 21.40
N ASN A 85 -0.72 23.89 20.59
CA ASN A 85 -2.04 24.24 21.14
C ASN A 85 -3.21 23.93 20.18
N ILE A 86 -3.18 22.76 19.55
CA ILE A 86 -4.39 22.14 19.00
C ILE A 86 -4.46 20.79 19.69
N VAL A 87 -5.51 20.56 20.49
CA VAL A 87 -5.85 19.22 20.99
C VAL A 87 -6.36 18.44 19.78
N GLU A 88 -5.44 18.06 18.91
CA GLU A 88 -5.62 16.99 17.93
C GLU A 88 -5.97 15.77 18.79
N GLN A 89 -7.16 15.18 18.58
CA GLN A 89 -7.44 13.85 19.12
C GLN A 89 -6.24 12.98 18.76
N ALA A 90 -5.43 12.64 19.78
CA ALA A 90 -4.13 12.05 19.56
C ALA A 90 -4.35 10.72 18.84
N ARG A 91 -4.10 10.69 17.53
CA ARG A 91 -4.18 9.45 16.77
C ARG A 91 -3.25 8.46 17.47
N PRO A 92 -3.73 7.24 17.76
CA PRO A 92 -2.94 6.28 18.50
C PRO A 92 -1.60 6.11 17.79
N THR A 93 -0.51 6.30 18.54
CA THR A 93 0.83 6.23 17.98
C THR A 93 1.10 4.80 17.54
N PRO A 94 1.56 4.56 16.30
CA PRO A 94 1.79 3.20 15.85
C PRO A 94 2.87 2.52 16.69
N PRO A 95 2.71 1.23 17.03
CA PRO A 95 3.66 0.47 17.84
C PRO A 95 4.90 0.03 17.04
N TYR A 96 5.69 1.00 16.55
CA TYR A 96 6.84 0.76 15.68
C TYR A 96 7.85 -0.24 16.26
N LYS A 97 8.12 -0.10 17.56
CA LYS A 97 9.12 -0.92 18.26
C LYS A 97 8.71 -2.39 18.27
N GLN A 98 7.46 -2.65 18.66
CA GLN A 98 6.91 -4.00 18.77
C GLN A 98 6.87 -4.72 17.42
N VAL A 99 6.50 -4.02 16.33
CA VAL A 99 6.47 -4.63 14.99
C VAL A 99 7.86 -5.01 14.51
N ILE A 100 8.85 -4.12 14.68
CA ILE A 100 10.22 -4.37 14.20
C ILE A 100 10.92 -5.44 15.06
N ASP A 101 10.70 -5.43 16.38
CA ASP A 101 11.23 -6.46 17.27
C ASP A 101 10.69 -7.84 16.94
N TYR A 102 9.38 -7.93 16.67
CA TYR A 102 8.77 -9.18 16.27
C TYR A 102 9.32 -9.71 14.96
N LEU A 103 9.52 -8.84 13.96
CA LEU A 103 10.16 -9.22 12.69
C LEU A 103 11.59 -9.73 12.92
N ASN A 104 12.37 -9.02 13.71
CA ASN A 104 13.75 -9.39 14.04
C ASN A 104 13.82 -10.76 14.73
N GLN A 105 12.94 -10.99 15.71
CA GLN A 105 12.83 -12.26 16.41
C GLN A 105 12.43 -13.42 15.48
N LYS A 106 11.43 -13.22 14.62
CA LYS A 106 10.89 -14.27 13.74
C LYS A 106 11.79 -14.59 12.55
N ALA A 107 12.41 -13.59 11.95
CA ALA A 107 13.27 -13.76 10.78
C ALA A 107 14.75 -14.01 11.15
N ASN A 108 15.09 -13.99 12.44
CA ASN A 108 16.47 -13.98 12.95
C ASN A 108 17.33 -12.89 12.28
N LYS A 109 16.84 -11.65 12.32
CA LYS A 109 17.48 -10.46 11.72
C LYS A 109 17.60 -9.33 12.73
N HIS A 110 18.37 -8.31 12.40
CA HIS A 110 18.65 -7.17 13.28
C HIS A 110 18.35 -5.81 12.60
N PHE A 111 17.13 -5.65 12.09
CA PHE A 111 16.70 -4.36 11.54
C PHE A 111 16.62 -3.29 12.63
N ARG A 112 17.19 -2.12 12.33
CA ARG A 112 17.12 -0.94 13.20
C ARG A 112 15.74 -0.29 13.08
N TYR A 113 15.34 0.44 14.12
CA TYR A 113 14.16 1.33 14.09
C TYR A 113 14.41 2.60 13.27
N ALA A 114 14.81 2.42 12.02
CA ALA A 114 15.06 3.49 11.07
C ALA A 114 13.76 4.14 10.61
N GLU A 115 13.86 5.39 10.15
CA GLU A 115 12.70 6.15 9.64
C GLU A 115 12.07 5.49 8.41
N THR A 116 12.89 4.80 7.60
CA THR A 116 12.42 4.02 6.45
C THR A 116 11.44 2.93 6.87
N SER A 117 11.76 2.14 7.88
CA SER A 117 10.87 1.10 8.42
C SER A 117 9.61 1.71 9.05
N LYS A 118 9.76 2.79 9.82
CA LYS A 118 8.63 3.50 10.44
C LYS A 118 7.65 4.06 9.41
N LYS A 119 8.14 4.57 8.28
CA LYS A 119 7.31 5.10 7.19
C LYS A 119 6.31 4.06 6.68
N HIS A 120 6.76 2.82 6.45
CA HIS A 120 5.91 1.76 5.92
C HIS A 120 4.88 1.30 6.96
N ILE A 121 5.30 1.18 8.23
CA ILE A 121 4.39 0.83 9.33
C ILE A 121 3.34 1.93 9.53
N ARG A 122 3.74 3.21 9.52
CA ARG A 122 2.81 4.35 9.65
C ARG A 122 1.81 4.38 8.50
N ALA A 123 2.24 4.09 7.27
CA ALA A 123 1.35 4.06 6.11
C ALA A 123 0.21 3.05 6.33
N ARG A 124 0.54 1.81 6.72
CA ARG A 124 -0.46 0.76 7.00
C ARG A 124 -1.30 1.05 8.24
N TRP A 125 -0.71 1.61 9.29
CA TRP A 125 -1.46 2.01 10.48
C TRP A 125 -2.52 3.07 10.17
N ASN A 126 -2.20 4.04 9.32
CA ASN A 126 -3.14 5.07 8.88
C ASN A 126 -4.27 4.52 7.98
N GLU A 127 -4.05 3.37 7.35
CA GLU A 127 -5.09 2.64 6.59
C GLU A 127 -6.05 1.84 7.50
N GLY A 128 -5.76 1.76 8.81
CA GLY A 128 -6.62 1.12 9.82
C GLY A 128 -6.13 -0.26 10.30
N TYR A 129 -4.99 -0.74 9.81
CA TYR A 129 -4.42 -2.02 10.22
C TYR A 129 -3.89 -1.98 11.66
N GLN A 130 -4.12 -3.06 12.40
CA GLN A 130 -3.76 -3.21 13.81
C GLN A 130 -2.45 -3.97 13.98
N LEU A 131 -1.86 -3.91 15.19
CA LEU A 131 -0.61 -4.60 15.52
C LEU A 131 -0.64 -6.09 15.15
N ASP A 132 -1.77 -6.76 15.36
CA ASP A 132 -1.93 -8.18 15.08
C ASP A 132 -1.89 -8.49 13.57
N ASP A 133 -2.34 -7.56 12.72
CA ASP A 133 -2.22 -7.72 11.26
C ASP A 133 -0.75 -7.70 10.82
N PHE A 134 0.07 -6.83 11.42
CA PHE A 134 1.51 -6.80 11.15
C PHE A 134 2.17 -8.10 11.58
N LYS A 135 1.86 -8.61 12.79
CA LYS A 135 2.38 -9.89 13.27
C LYS A 135 1.97 -11.04 12.36
N LYS A 136 0.71 -11.07 11.93
CA LYS A 136 0.18 -12.10 11.02
C LYS A 136 0.90 -12.10 9.67
N VAL A 137 1.15 -10.93 9.07
CA VAL A 137 1.94 -10.85 7.82
C VAL A 137 3.37 -11.36 8.03
N ILE A 138 4.00 -11.01 9.15
CA ILE A 138 5.35 -11.50 9.50
C ILE A 138 5.33 -13.01 9.62
N ASP A 139 4.37 -13.60 10.34
CA ASP A 139 4.27 -15.04 10.53
C ASP A 139 4.06 -15.78 9.21
N ILE A 140 3.11 -15.33 8.38
CA ILE A 140 2.83 -15.94 7.07
C ILE A 140 4.08 -15.93 6.19
N LYS A 141 4.76 -14.78 6.08
CA LYS A 141 5.91 -14.65 5.19
C LYS A 141 7.17 -15.26 5.75
N CYS A 142 7.37 -15.31 7.06
CA CYS A 142 8.47 -16.06 7.64
C CYS A 142 8.31 -17.56 7.34
N VAL A 143 7.10 -18.13 7.45
CA VAL A 143 6.87 -19.53 7.07
C VAL A 143 7.19 -19.77 5.59
N ASP A 144 6.76 -18.87 4.70
CA ASP A 144 6.93 -19.03 3.26
C ASP A 144 8.37 -18.79 2.79
N TRP A 145 9.05 -17.76 3.32
CA TRP A 145 10.27 -17.20 2.74
C TRP A 145 11.53 -17.48 3.56
N LEU A 146 11.42 -17.79 4.85
CA LEU A 146 12.60 -18.02 5.69
C LEU A 146 13.39 -19.26 5.24
N VAL A 147 12.68 -20.27 4.71
CA VAL A 147 13.26 -21.54 4.24
C VAL A 147 13.85 -21.42 2.82
N ASP A 148 13.34 -20.50 2.00
CA ASP A 148 13.82 -20.30 0.63
C ASP A 148 14.98 -19.29 0.64
N PRO A 149 16.21 -19.69 0.28
CA PRO A 149 17.39 -18.81 0.34
C PRO A 149 17.22 -17.52 -0.46
N LYS A 150 16.51 -17.58 -1.60
CA LYS A 150 16.27 -16.41 -2.45
C LYS A 150 15.21 -15.49 -1.85
N MET A 151 14.21 -16.06 -1.18
CA MET A 151 13.11 -15.27 -0.64
C MET A 151 13.41 -14.67 0.74
N ASN A 152 14.32 -15.27 1.52
CA ASN A 152 14.70 -14.81 2.84
C ASN A 152 15.25 -13.36 2.83
N GLU A 153 15.94 -12.96 1.75
CA GLU A 153 16.43 -11.57 1.59
C GLU A 153 15.29 -10.53 1.61
N TYR A 154 14.10 -10.93 1.16
CA TYR A 154 12.94 -10.05 1.08
C TYR A 154 12.15 -9.92 2.40
N LEU A 155 12.54 -10.62 3.46
CA LEU A 155 11.98 -10.46 4.81
C LEU A 155 12.46 -9.16 5.46
N ARG A 156 12.04 -8.02 4.91
CA ARG A 156 12.39 -6.66 5.35
C ARG A 156 11.15 -5.78 5.49
N PRO A 157 11.16 -4.74 6.34
CA PRO A 157 10.00 -3.86 6.55
C PRO A 157 9.45 -3.24 5.26
N SER A 158 10.32 -2.84 4.33
CA SER A 158 9.90 -2.21 3.08
C SER A 158 9.13 -3.16 2.15
N THR A 159 9.50 -4.44 2.14
CA THR A 159 8.80 -5.44 1.34
C THR A 159 7.52 -5.88 2.01
N LEU A 160 7.58 -6.26 3.30
CA LEU A 160 6.44 -6.81 4.03
C LEU A 160 5.33 -5.79 4.21
N PHE A 161 5.67 -4.52 4.46
CA PHE A 161 4.71 -3.45 4.71
C PHE A 161 4.55 -2.50 3.51
N GLY A 162 5.00 -2.94 2.33
CA GLY A 162 4.82 -2.25 1.05
C GLY A 162 3.40 -2.39 0.51
N ALA A 163 3.19 -2.06 -0.77
CA ALA A 163 1.85 -2.02 -1.40
C ALA A 163 1.07 -3.34 -1.36
N LYS A 164 1.76 -4.48 -1.20
CA LYS A 164 1.16 -5.82 -1.19
C LYS A 164 0.74 -6.31 0.21
N PHE A 165 0.71 -5.44 1.22
CA PHE A 165 0.44 -5.80 2.61
C PHE A 165 -0.88 -6.59 2.77
N GLU A 166 -1.98 -6.09 2.22
CA GLU A 166 -3.29 -6.77 2.27
C GLU A 166 -3.26 -8.14 1.60
N SER A 167 -2.58 -8.24 0.45
CA SER A 167 -2.39 -9.52 -0.25
C SER A 167 -1.61 -10.51 0.60
N TYR A 168 -0.61 -10.05 1.35
CA TYR A 168 0.14 -10.91 2.28
C TYR A 168 -0.68 -11.33 3.48
N LEU A 169 -1.51 -10.43 4.03
CA LEU A 169 -2.41 -10.73 5.15
C LEU A 169 -3.43 -11.82 4.80
N ASN A 170 -3.90 -11.82 3.55
CA ASN A 170 -4.84 -12.80 3.01
C ASN A 170 -4.17 -14.02 2.37
N SER A 171 -2.84 -14.06 2.30
CA SER A 171 -2.11 -15.21 1.74
C SER A 171 -2.23 -16.41 2.67
N LYS A 172 -2.51 -17.60 2.09
CA LYS A 172 -2.39 -18.86 2.82
C LYS A 172 -0.90 -19.24 2.90
N PRO A 173 -0.38 -19.62 4.08
CA PRO A 173 0.99 -20.11 4.18
C PRO A 173 1.13 -21.34 3.27
N ARG A 174 2.22 -21.40 2.53
CA ARG A 174 2.58 -22.53 1.67
C ARG A 174 2.76 -23.74 2.56
N LYS A 175 1.76 -24.62 2.60
CA LYS A 175 1.95 -25.98 3.11
C LYS A 175 3.03 -26.62 2.23
N LYS A 176 4.13 -27.05 2.84
CA LYS A 176 5.10 -27.90 2.15
C LYS A 176 4.31 -29.05 1.53
N LYS A 177 4.21 -29.10 0.21
CA LYS A 177 4.09 -30.40 -0.44
C LYS A 177 5.43 -31.04 -0.11
N ASN A 178 5.46 -31.97 0.85
CA ASN A 178 6.50 -32.99 0.87
C ASN A 178 6.29 -33.83 -0.40
N GLY A 179 6.61 -33.21 -1.53
CA GLY A 179 6.49 -33.78 -2.84
C GLY A 179 7.71 -34.63 -3.08
N TYR A 180 7.78 -35.77 -2.39
CA TYR A 180 8.10 -36.96 -3.15
C TYR A 180 6.91 -37.13 -4.12
N GLN A 181 6.97 -36.42 -5.25
CA GLN A 181 6.22 -36.83 -6.42
C GLN A 181 6.88 -38.17 -6.75
N LYS A 182 6.25 -39.26 -6.34
CA LYS A 182 6.59 -40.58 -6.85
C LYS A 182 6.39 -40.41 -8.36
N SER A 183 7.48 -40.18 -9.09
CA SER A 183 7.48 -40.35 -10.54
C SER A 183 6.81 -41.68 -10.78
N HIS A 184 5.99 -41.78 -11.83
CA HIS A 184 5.52 -43.08 -12.27
C HIS A 184 6.75 -43.99 -12.30
N ILE A 185 6.83 -44.93 -11.35
CA ILE A 185 7.81 -45.98 -11.43
C ILE A 185 7.28 -46.75 -12.62
N GLU A 186 7.95 -46.64 -13.76
CA GLU A 186 7.80 -47.63 -14.81
C GLU A 186 8.13 -48.95 -14.12
N THR A 187 7.10 -49.64 -13.66
CA THR A 187 7.24 -51.03 -13.25
C THR A 187 7.68 -51.73 -14.51
N ALA A 188 8.95 -52.13 -14.55
CA ALA A 188 9.48 -52.90 -15.66
C ALA A 188 8.51 -54.05 -15.91
N THR A 189 8.05 -54.18 -17.16
CA THR A 189 7.29 -55.37 -17.59
C THR A 189 8.02 -56.59 -17.08
N ASN A 190 7.33 -57.45 -16.32
CA ASN A 190 7.93 -58.67 -15.80
C ASN A 190 8.26 -59.59 -16.98
N TRP A 191 9.53 -59.57 -17.43
CA TRP A 191 9.98 -60.37 -18.56
C TRP A 191 9.95 -61.88 -18.28
N ASP A 192 9.88 -62.30 -17.01
CA ASP A 192 9.76 -63.71 -16.63
C ASP A 192 8.35 -64.29 -16.93
N GLU A 193 7.32 -63.43 -17.04
CA GLU A 193 5.95 -63.83 -17.40
C GLU A 193 5.68 -63.78 -18.92
N VAL A 194 6.57 -63.13 -19.69
CA VAL A 194 6.45 -63.09 -21.15
C VAL A 194 6.98 -64.42 -21.70
N LYS A 195 6.10 -65.42 -21.80
CA LYS A 195 6.35 -66.59 -22.63
C LYS A 195 6.50 -66.11 -24.08
N ALA A 196 7.71 -66.23 -24.62
CA ALA A 196 7.94 -66.07 -26.04
C ALA A 196 7.01 -67.04 -26.78
N GLU A 197 6.02 -66.50 -27.50
CA GLU A 197 5.31 -67.31 -28.50
C GLU A 197 6.36 -67.82 -29.48
N GLU A 198 6.35 -69.12 -29.75
CA GLU A 198 7.26 -69.77 -30.68
C GLU A 198 7.25 -69.00 -31.99
N VAL A 199 8.43 -68.50 -32.37
CA VAL A 199 8.62 -67.80 -33.62
C VAL A 199 8.44 -68.84 -34.73
N PRO A 200 7.45 -68.71 -35.63
CA PRO A 200 7.29 -69.68 -36.69
C PRO A 200 8.56 -69.66 -37.57
N GLU A 201 9.21 -70.81 -37.72
CA GLU A 201 10.45 -70.97 -38.51
C GLU A 201 10.26 -70.63 -39.99
N ASN A 202 9.00 -70.51 -40.44
CA ASN A 202 8.69 -70.18 -41.82
C ASN A 202 8.74 -68.66 -42.08
N SER A 203 9.74 -68.25 -42.87
CA SER A 203 9.98 -66.87 -43.30
C SER A 203 8.76 -66.19 -43.94
N GLN A 204 7.90 -66.93 -44.64
CA GLN A 204 6.69 -66.37 -45.27
C GLN A 204 5.66 -65.91 -44.23
N GLU A 205 5.47 -66.68 -43.16
CA GLU A 205 4.49 -66.40 -42.11
C GLU A 205 4.93 -65.21 -41.25
N LEU A 206 6.25 -65.07 -41.02
CA LEU A 206 6.85 -63.89 -40.41
C LEU A 206 6.60 -62.61 -41.24
N GLN A 207 6.76 -62.69 -42.57
CA GLN A 207 6.50 -61.55 -43.44
C GLN A 207 5.02 -61.16 -43.45
N GLU A 208 4.12 -62.13 -43.44
CA GLU A 208 2.67 -61.88 -43.42
C GLU A 208 2.20 -61.29 -42.08
N ARG A 209 2.75 -61.77 -40.95
CA ARG A 209 2.50 -61.24 -39.61
C ARG A 209 3.00 -59.80 -39.46
N LEU A 210 4.17 -59.47 -40.02
CA LEU A 210 4.71 -58.11 -40.08
C LEU A 210 3.86 -57.16 -40.95
N ALA A 211 3.36 -57.64 -42.10
CA ALA A 211 2.47 -56.88 -42.96
C ALA A 211 1.13 -56.56 -42.27
N LYS A 212 0.55 -57.53 -41.55
CA LYS A 212 -0.70 -57.36 -40.77
C LYS A 212 -0.55 -56.36 -39.63
N MET A 213 0.60 -56.37 -38.95
CA MET A 213 0.92 -55.40 -37.90
C MET A 213 1.08 -53.97 -38.46
N ARG A 214 1.65 -53.82 -39.66
CA ARG A 214 1.77 -52.52 -40.34
C ARG A 214 0.41 -51.97 -40.79
N GLY A 215 -0.52 -52.83 -41.25
CA GLY A 215 -1.86 -52.41 -41.65
C GLY A 215 -2.76 -51.92 -40.49
N ARG A 216 -2.56 -52.44 -39.28
CA ARG A 216 -3.38 -52.09 -38.10
C ARG A 216 -3.14 -50.67 -37.57
N LYS A 217 -2.02 -50.03 -37.91
CA LYS A 217 -1.65 -48.68 -37.44
C LYS A 217 -2.36 -47.54 -38.20
N ASN A 218 -3.12 -47.84 -39.25
CA ASN A 218 -3.81 -46.83 -40.07
C ASN A 218 -5.32 -46.73 -39.78
N ALA A 219 -5.84 -47.38 -38.72
CA ALA A 219 -7.26 -47.37 -38.37
C ALA A 219 -7.49 -46.91 -36.92
N THR A 220 -7.04 -45.71 -36.61
CA THR A 220 -7.55 -44.91 -35.48
C THR A 220 -7.42 -43.44 -35.86
N ASN A 221 -8.50 -42.88 -36.40
CA ASN A 221 -8.81 -41.45 -36.33
C ASN A 221 -9.84 -41.27 -35.22
#